data_AF-A0A7S2TYX9-F1
#
_entry.id   AF-A0A7S2TYX9-F1
#
_cell.length_a   1.000
_cell.length_b   1.000
_cell.length_c   1.000
_cell.angle_alpha   90.00
_cell.angle_beta   90.00
_cell.angle_gamma   90.00
#
_symmetry.space_group_name_H-M   'P 1'
#
loop_
_entity.id
_entity.type
_entity.pdbx_description
1 polymer ?
#
loop_
_entity_poly.entity_id
_entity_poly.type
_entity_poly.pdbx_seq_one_letter_code
_entity_poly.pdbx_strand_id
1 'polypeptide(L)'
;DSTPMMCASHFEGEMLRFDSNPEKRVPSRLHGSPILQPFWGAGASFARGHRIVRVPYDCCLSMMFTGEEIGMATRMWTSGYDLYTFHHSVIYHQYGPGPGGKRPPMFWENGFKHQRDADMSVRRLKHVMGFPQPQGTYEDKDIHKYSLGTKADRPISKYWRLFGINFEARRVQDNCPVVTTFQVHDKLTIHLRPNGKGIDYSKVQPDLFHSSY
;
A
#
# COMPACT_ATOMS: atom_id res chain seq x y z
N ASP A 1 -2.15 23.08 -10.01
CA ASP A 1 -2.57 21.69 -9.74
C ASP A 1 -1.47 20.93 -9.02
N SER A 2 -1.78 20.47 -7.82
CA SER A 2 -0.89 19.68 -6.98
C SER A 2 -1.60 18.46 -6.43
N THR A 3 -0.83 17.39 -6.19
CA THR A 3 -1.36 16.07 -5.79
C THR A 3 -0.59 15.53 -4.59
N PRO A 4 -1.22 14.73 -3.71
CA PRO A 4 -0.49 14.00 -2.69
C PRO A 4 0.35 12.88 -3.31
N MET A 5 1.52 12.62 -2.74
CA MET A 5 2.48 11.61 -3.20
C MET A 5 2.69 10.55 -2.12
N MET A 6 2.23 9.33 -2.37
CA MET A 6 2.36 8.18 -1.47
C MET A 6 3.77 7.59 -1.60
N CYS A 7 4.71 8.03 -0.76
CA CYS A 7 6.12 7.65 -0.91
C CYS A 7 6.90 7.38 0.37
N ALA A 8 6.52 8.01 1.49
CA ALA A 8 7.23 7.88 2.75
C ALA A 8 6.69 6.68 3.53
N SER A 9 7.59 5.83 4.00
CA SER A 9 7.25 4.62 4.75
C SER A 9 8.39 4.17 5.63
N HIS A 10 8.07 3.51 6.74
CA HIS A 10 9.03 2.87 7.62
C HIS A 10 8.44 1.59 8.22
N PHE A 11 9.27 0.73 8.79
CA PHE A 11 8.79 -0.41 9.57
C PHE A 11 8.46 0.03 10.99
N GLU A 12 7.24 -0.21 11.44
CA GLU A 12 6.83 -0.08 12.83
C GLU A 12 6.51 -1.48 13.35
N GLY A 13 7.36 -1.98 14.26
CA GLY A 13 7.34 -3.37 14.68
C GLY A 13 7.66 -4.31 13.52
N GLU A 14 6.68 -5.11 13.11
CA GLU A 14 6.83 -6.13 12.05
C GLU A 14 6.19 -5.75 10.72
N MET A 15 5.53 -4.59 10.67
CA MET A 15 4.70 -4.19 9.55
C MET A 15 5.14 -2.84 9.00
N LEU A 16 4.88 -2.64 7.70
CA LEU A 16 5.16 -1.38 7.02
C LEU A 16 4.07 -0.36 7.38
N ARG A 17 4.51 0.83 7.80
CA ARG A 17 3.68 2.00 8.07
C ARG A 17 3.92 3.05 7.00
N PHE A 18 2.85 3.71 6.57
CA PHE A 18 2.94 4.88 5.69
C PHE A 18 2.90 6.18 6.49
N ASP A 19 3.76 7.10 6.10
CA ASP A 19 3.89 8.42 6.74
C ASP A 19 3.08 9.48 5.99
N SER A 20 3.17 10.72 6.45
CA SER A 20 2.53 11.86 5.79
C SER A 20 3.03 12.02 4.35
N ASN A 21 2.09 12.22 3.44
CA ASN A 21 2.38 12.35 2.02
C ASN A 21 2.71 13.79 1.64
N PRO A 22 3.84 14.07 0.99
CA PRO A 22 4.10 15.41 0.47
C PRO A 22 3.14 15.72 -0.68
N GLU A 23 2.80 17.00 -0.81
CA GLU A 23 2.08 17.52 -1.95
C GLU A 23 3.06 18.04 -3.01
N LYS A 24 2.84 17.70 -4.28
CA LYS A 24 3.70 18.13 -5.40
C LYS A 24 2.89 18.70 -6.54
N ARG A 25 3.41 19.79 -7.13
CA ARG A 25 2.85 20.39 -8.35
C ARG A 25 3.00 19.43 -9.52
N VAL A 26 1.90 19.18 -10.22
CA VAL A 26 1.88 18.30 -11.39
C VAL A 26 2.43 19.05 -12.61
N PRO A 27 3.41 18.50 -13.36
CA PRO A 27 3.91 19.12 -14.58
C PRO A 27 2.84 19.10 -15.68
N SER A 28 2.85 20.09 -16.58
CA SER A 28 1.81 20.28 -17.60
C SER A 28 1.56 19.05 -18.47
N ARG A 29 2.61 18.25 -18.74
CA ARG A 29 2.50 16.99 -19.51
C ARG A 29 1.66 15.90 -18.84
N LEU A 30 1.38 16.01 -17.54
CA LEU A 30 0.60 15.04 -16.76
C LEU A 30 -0.76 15.61 -16.30
N HIS A 31 -1.13 16.82 -16.74
CA HIS A 31 -2.44 17.40 -16.40
C HIS A 31 -3.56 16.50 -16.96
N GLY A 32 -4.59 16.27 -16.15
CA GLY A 32 -5.71 15.37 -16.50
C GLY A 32 -5.37 13.88 -16.51
N SER A 33 -4.14 13.47 -16.21
CA SER A 33 -3.74 12.06 -16.14
C SER A 33 -3.64 11.56 -14.70
N PRO A 34 -4.13 10.34 -14.37
CA PRO A 34 -3.96 9.78 -13.04
C PRO A 34 -2.49 9.39 -12.85
N ILE A 35 -1.89 9.77 -11.72
CA ILE A 35 -0.46 9.56 -11.47
C ILE A 35 -0.28 8.28 -10.67
N LEU A 36 0.56 7.37 -11.16
CA LEU A 36 0.82 6.09 -10.51
C LEU A 36 1.57 6.29 -9.19
N GLN A 37 1.23 5.48 -8.20
CA GLN A 37 1.84 5.47 -6.89
C GLN A 37 2.28 4.05 -6.51
N PRO A 38 3.36 3.91 -5.72
CA PRO A 38 3.78 2.61 -5.20
C PRO A 38 2.81 2.11 -4.12
N PHE A 39 2.29 3.02 -3.30
CA PHE A 39 1.51 2.71 -2.10
C PHE A 39 0.07 3.21 -2.19
N TRP A 40 -0.77 2.67 -1.31
CA TRP A 40 -2.19 3.00 -1.21
C TRP A 40 -2.51 3.48 0.20
N GLY A 41 -3.25 4.59 0.30
CA GLY A 41 -3.75 5.12 1.57
C GLY A 41 -5.21 4.73 1.80
N ALA A 42 -5.54 4.27 3.00
CA ALA A 42 -6.87 3.79 3.35
C ALA A 42 -7.88 4.92 3.58
N GLY A 43 -7.43 6.03 4.18
CA GLY A 43 -8.32 7.08 4.70
C GLY A 43 -9.16 7.81 3.65
N ALA A 44 -8.67 7.92 2.41
CA ALA A 44 -9.41 8.49 1.30
C ALA A 44 -9.02 7.79 -0.01
N SER A 45 -9.84 6.86 -0.48
CA SER A 45 -9.58 6.13 -1.72
C SER A 45 -10.86 5.75 -2.46
N PHE A 46 -10.78 5.71 -3.80
CA PHE A 46 -11.90 5.37 -4.68
C PHE A 46 -11.48 4.26 -5.62
N ALA A 47 -12.42 3.38 -5.94
CA ALA A 47 -12.24 2.32 -6.91
C ALA A 47 -13.58 1.98 -7.55
N ARG A 48 -13.54 1.32 -8.71
CA ARG A 48 -14.74 0.70 -9.27
C ARG A 48 -15.27 -0.37 -8.32
N GLY A 49 -16.59 -0.55 -8.27
CA GLY A 49 -17.25 -1.47 -7.33
C GLY A 49 -16.74 -2.91 -7.40
N HIS A 50 -16.27 -3.38 -8.56
CA HIS A 50 -15.69 -4.73 -8.67
C HIS A 50 -14.41 -4.93 -7.82
N ARG A 51 -13.74 -3.84 -7.38
CA ARG A 51 -12.57 -3.94 -6.51
C ARG A 51 -12.91 -4.58 -5.18
N ILE A 52 -13.97 -4.12 -4.50
CA ILE A 52 -14.32 -4.63 -3.16
C ILE A 52 -14.80 -6.08 -3.20
N VAL A 53 -15.42 -6.50 -4.30
CA VAL A 53 -15.85 -7.90 -4.50
C VAL A 53 -14.64 -8.80 -4.74
N ARG A 54 -13.67 -8.36 -5.55
CA ARG A 54 -12.47 -9.15 -5.89
C ARG A 54 -11.41 -9.14 -4.80
N VAL A 55 -11.29 -8.04 -4.08
CA VAL A 55 -10.31 -7.82 -2.99
C VAL A 55 -11.05 -7.21 -1.80
N PRO A 56 -11.79 -8.03 -1.03
CA PRO A 56 -12.56 -7.56 0.12
C PRO A 56 -11.65 -7.20 1.30
N TYR A 57 -12.11 -6.35 2.21
CA TYR A 57 -11.46 -6.18 3.52
C TYR A 57 -11.50 -7.49 4.30
N ASP A 58 -10.38 -7.83 4.93
CA ASP A 58 -10.28 -9.03 5.75
C ASP A 58 -11.00 -8.81 7.08
N CYS A 59 -12.01 -9.64 7.35
CA CYS A 59 -12.83 -9.53 8.55
C CYS A 59 -12.10 -9.96 9.84
N CYS A 60 -10.92 -10.56 9.72
CA CYS A 60 -10.18 -11.16 10.82
C CYS A 60 -8.87 -10.42 11.12
N LEU A 61 -8.75 -9.15 10.73
CA LEU A 61 -7.65 -8.25 11.09
C LEU A 61 -8.05 -7.33 12.26
N SER A 62 -8.61 -7.91 13.32
CA SER A 62 -9.00 -7.18 14.53
C SER A 62 -7.80 -6.45 15.14
N MET A 63 -8.00 -5.19 15.52
CA MET A 63 -6.96 -4.37 16.13
C MET A 63 -5.69 -4.22 15.27
N MET A 64 -5.84 -4.22 13.94
CA MET A 64 -4.80 -3.84 12.99
C MET A 64 -4.90 -2.35 12.63
N PHE A 65 -3.81 -1.62 12.83
CA PHE A 65 -3.64 -0.23 12.35
C PHE A 65 -2.35 0.00 11.56
N THR A 66 -1.34 -0.85 11.76
CA THR A 66 -0.12 -0.81 10.96
C THR A 66 -0.01 -2.10 10.18
N GLY A 67 -0.19 -2.02 8.86
CA GLY A 67 -0.01 -3.13 7.95
C GLY A 67 -1.21 -3.37 7.03
N GLU A 68 -2.41 -2.96 7.43
CA GLU A 68 -3.63 -3.07 6.62
C GLU A 68 -3.51 -2.33 5.29
N GLU A 69 -2.83 -1.19 5.25
CA GLU A 69 -2.60 -0.45 4.00
C GLU A 69 -1.69 -1.23 3.04
N ILE A 70 -0.53 -1.73 3.47
CA ILE A 70 0.37 -2.53 2.61
C ILE A 70 -0.25 -3.89 2.25
N GLY A 71 -1.01 -4.48 3.18
CA GLY A 71 -1.75 -5.71 2.97
C GLY A 71 -2.82 -5.56 1.89
N MET A 72 -3.62 -4.50 1.95
CA MET A 72 -4.61 -4.19 0.93
C MET A 72 -3.95 -3.81 -0.41
N ALA A 73 -2.89 -2.98 -0.38
CA ALA A 73 -2.14 -2.57 -1.57
C ALA A 73 -1.60 -3.77 -2.36
N THR A 74 -0.96 -4.72 -1.67
CA THR A 74 -0.36 -5.91 -2.31
C THR A 74 -1.42 -6.89 -2.82
N ARG A 75 -2.52 -7.10 -2.10
CA ARG A 75 -3.64 -7.91 -2.58
C ARG A 75 -4.32 -7.30 -3.81
N MET A 76 -4.49 -5.98 -3.83
CA MET A 76 -4.97 -5.25 -5.02
C MET A 76 -3.97 -5.40 -6.18
N TRP A 77 -2.69 -5.14 -5.93
CA TRP A 77 -1.68 -5.18 -6.98
C TRP A 77 -1.55 -6.56 -7.61
N THR A 78 -1.42 -7.62 -6.80
CA THR A 78 -1.36 -9.02 -7.26
C THR A 78 -2.65 -9.48 -7.95
N SER A 79 -3.77 -8.79 -7.73
CA SER A 79 -5.05 -9.00 -8.44
C SER A 79 -5.19 -8.21 -9.75
N GLY A 80 -4.18 -7.41 -10.11
CA GLY A 80 -4.12 -6.64 -11.36
C GLY A 80 -4.65 -5.21 -11.26
N TYR A 81 -4.71 -4.63 -10.06
CA TYR A 81 -5.02 -3.21 -9.88
C TYR A 81 -3.74 -2.39 -9.81
N ASP A 82 -3.74 -1.24 -10.47
CA ASP A 82 -2.71 -0.22 -10.30
C ASP A 82 -3.19 0.83 -9.31
N LEU A 83 -2.25 1.44 -8.60
CA LEU A 83 -2.52 2.42 -7.55
C LEU A 83 -2.23 3.81 -8.09
N TYR A 84 -3.17 4.73 -7.89
CA TYR A 84 -3.07 6.10 -8.38
C TYR A 84 -3.39 7.07 -7.26
N THR A 85 -2.80 8.26 -7.35
CA THR A 85 -3.19 9.41 -6.53
C THR A 85 -4.24 10.26 -7.25
N PHE A 86 -4.87 11.15 -6.50
CA PHE A 86 -5.85 12.11 -7.02
C PHE A 86 -5.20 13.07 -8.03
N HIS A 87 -5.99 13.68 -8.91
CA HIS A 87 -5.45 14.76 -9.76
C HIS A 87 -5.13 16.02 -8.94
N HIS A 88 -5.91 16.25 -7.87
CA HIS A 88 -5.76 17.37 -6.95
C HIS A 88 -5.94 16.92 -5.51
N SER A 89 -5.21 17.54 -4.58
CA SER A 89 -5.51 17.41 -3.15
C SER A 89 -6.87 18.02 -2.84
N VAL A 90 -7.80 17.19 -2.35
CA VAL A 90 -9.17 17.61 -2.00
C VAL A 90 -9.51 17.41 -0.53
N ILE A 91 -8.76 16.54 0.16
CA ILE A 91 -8.99 16.18 1.57
C ILE A 91 -7.64 16.16 2.27
N TYR A 92 -7.58 16.81 3.44
CA TYR A 92 -6.44 16.77 4.34
C TYR A 92 -6.83 16.08 5.64
N HIS A 93 -6.00 15.15 6.10
CA HIS A 93 -6.17 14.55 7.42
C HIS A 93 -5.33 15.32 8.44
N GLN A 94 -5.99 15.83 9.47
CA GLN A 94 -5.31 16.39 10.64
C GLN A 94 -4.77 15.28 11.54
N TYR A 95 -3.45 15.09 11.56
CA TYR A 95 -2.77 14.14 12.46
C TYR A 95 -2.45 14.71 13.84
N GLY A 96 -2.39 16.04 13.97
CA GLY A 96 -2.06 16.74 15.21
C GLY A 96 -3.29 17.21 16.02
N PRO A 97 -3.07 17.84 17.19
CA PRO A 97 -4.14 18.39 18.01
C PRO A 97 -5.03 19.38 17.25
N GLY A 98 -6.34 19.32 17.51
CA GLY A 98 -7.38 20.20 16.97
C GLY A 98 -7.22 21.67 17.35
N PRO A 99 -8.03 22.58 16.76
CA PRO A 99 -8.28 23.88 17.37
C PRO A 99 -8.64 23.71 18.86
N GLY A 100 -7.93 24.43 19.74
CA GLY A 100 -8.07 24.28 21.20
C GLY A 100 -7.16 23.22 21.84
N GLY A 101 -6.21 22.65 21.10
CA GLY A 101 -5.14 21.79 21.65
C GLY A 101 -5.57 20.39 22.09
N LYS A 102 -6.85 20.03 21.91
CA LYS A 102 -7.36 18.70 22.25
C LYS A 102 -7.00 17.71 21.15
N ARG A 103 -6.43 16.57 21.55
CA ARG A 103 -6.19 15.42 20.66
C ARG A 103 -7.47 14.57 20.59
N PRO A 104 -7.92 14.12 19.41
CA PRO A 104 -9.00 13.15 19.34
C PRO A 104 -8.58 11.80 19.98
N PRO A 105 -9.54 10.97 20.42
CA PRO A 105 -9.26 9.60 20.83
C PRO A 105 -8.59 8.84 19.68
N MET A 106 -7.49 8.15 20.00
CA MET A 106 -6.71 7.43 18.99
C MET A 106 -6.85 5.93 19.12
N PHE A 107 -6.71 5.23 18.00
CA PHE A 107 -6.79 3.77 17.92
C PHE A 107 -5.97 3.06 19.01
N TRP A 108 -4.73 3.50 19.24
CA TRP A 108 -3.79 2.90 20.20
C TRP A 108 -4.18 3.04 21.67
N GLU A 109 -5.15 3.89 22.00
CA GLU A 109 -5.71 3.96 23.37
C GLU A 109 -6.40 2.66 23.77
N ASN A 110 -6.75 1.80 22.81
CA ASN A 110 -7.33 0.48 23.03
C ASN A 110 -6.29 -0.66 23.03
N GLY A 111 -5.01 -0.39 22.71
CA GLY A 111 -4.00 -1.41 22.42
C GLY A 111 -3.76 -2.40 23.55
N PHE A 112 -3.60 -1.92 24.79
CA PHE A 112 -3.31 -2.76 25.95
C PHE A 112 -4.38 -3.83 26.23
N LYS A 113 -5.66 -3.55 25.91
CA LYS A 113 -6.76 -4.49 26.16
C LYS A 113 -6.85 -5.60 25.11
N HIS A 114 -6.23 -5.40 23.94
CA HIS A 114 -6.40 -6.25 22.78
C HIS A 114 -5.08 -6.63 22.12
N GLN A 115 -3.99 -6.67 22.89
CA GLN A 115 -2.66 -7.04 22.37
C GLN A 115 -2.68 -8.40 21.67
N ARG A 116 -3.36 -9.38 22.26
CA ARG A 116 -3.52 -10.71 21.66
C ARG A 116 -4.20 -10.66 20.30
N ASP A 117 -5.23 -9.84 20.14
CA ASP A 117 -5.95 -9.67 18.87
C ASP A 117 -5.04 -9.04 17.81
N ALA A 118 -4.29 -8.00 18.19
CA ALA A 118 -3.30 -7.38 17.31
C ALA A 118 -2.22 -8.38 16.86
N ASP A 119 -1.66 -9.17 17.78
CA ASP A 119 -0.64 -10.18 17.47
C ASP A 119 -1.19 -11.29 16.55
N MET A 120 -2.44 -11.72 16.75
CA MET A 120 -3.11 -12.67 15.86
C MET A 120 -3.31 -12.07 14.46
N SER A 121 -3.73 -10.82 14.37
CA SER A 121 -3.92 -10.10 13.10
C SER A 121 -2.60 -9.90 12.34
N VAL A 122 -1.50 -9.58 13.03
CA VAL A 122 -0.16 -9.50 12.43
C VAL A 122 0.25 -10.83 11.81
N ARG A 123 0.05 -11.93 12.54
CA ARG A 123 0.36 -13.29 12.03
C ARG A 123 -0.53 -13.67 10.86
N ARG A 124 -1.84 -13.41 10.94
CA ARG A 124 -2.77 -13.64 9.83
C ARG A 124 -2.35 -12.84 8.59
N LEU A 125 -2.05 -11.56 8.76
CA LEU A 125 -1.66 -10.70 7.64
C LEU A 125 -0.36 -11.17 6.99
N LYS A 126 0.63 -11.63 7.77
CA LYS A 126 1.84 -12.27 7.23
C LYS A 126 1.51 -13.52 6.41
N HIS A 127 0.64 -14.40 6.91
CA HIS A 127 0.19 -15.56 6.13
C HIS A 127 -0.47 -15.13 4.82
N VAL A 128 -1.39 -14.17 4.88
CA VAL A 128 -2.09 -13.63 3.70
C VAL A 128 -1.12 -13.03 2.69
N MET A 129 -0.07 -12.36 3.13
CA MET A 129 0.99 -11.81 2.27
C MET A 129 2.00 -12.88 1.78
N GLY A 130 1.79 -14.16 2.07
CA GLY A 130 2.60 -15.26 1.57
C GLY A 130 3.94 -15.44 2.29
N PHE A 131 4.11 -14.88 3.48
CA PHE A 131 5.27 -15.19 4.32
C PHE A 131 5.19 -16.62 4.85
N PRO A 132 6.34 -17.26 5.18
CA PRO A 132 6.35 -18.56 5.84
C PRO A 132 5.42 -18.59 7.05
N GLN A 133 4.75 -19.73 7.26
CA GLN A 133 3.77 -19.96 8.32
C GLN A 133 4.21 -19.28 9.63
N PRO A 134 3.55 -18.17 10.04
CA PRO A 134 3.96 -17.44 11.22
C PRO A 134 3.77 -18.32 12.45
N GLN A 135 4.74 -18.30 13.36
CA GLN A 135 4.65 -19.10 14.59
C GLN A 135 3.48 -18.62 15.46
N GLY A 136 2.70 -19.58 15.97
CA GLY A 136 1.56 -19.35 16.87
C GLY A 136 0.20 -19.22 16.16
N THR A 137 -0.85 -19.06 16.96
CA THR A 137 -2.25 -19.01 16.50
C THR A 137 -2.66 -17.72 15.77
N TYR A 138 -3.49 -17.85 14.75
CA TYR A 138 -4.23 -16.73 14.15
C TYR A 138 -5.59 -17.25 13.72
N GLU A 139 -6.56 -16.36 13.56
CA GLU A 139 -7.87 -16.71 13.00
C GLU A 139 -7.67 -17.13 11.54
N ASP A 140 -8.14 -18.31 11.14
CA ASP A 140 -7.97 -18.88 9.78
C ASP A 140 -9.27 -18.81 8.96
N LYS A 141 -10.37 -18.34 9.55
CA LYS A 141 -11.64 -18.12 8.87
C LYS A 141 -11.49 -17.44 7.52
N ASP A 142 -12.03 -18.07 6.49
CA ASP A 142 -12.09 -17.59 5.11
C ASP A 142 -10.73 -17.11 4.54
N ILE A 143 -9.59 -17.58 5.04
CA ILE A 143 -8.27 -17.02 4.68
C ILE A 143 -7.99 -17.03 3.17
N HIS A 144 -8.52 -18.02 2.46
CA HIS A 144 -8.45 -18.12 1.00
C HIS A 144 -9.14 -16.95 0.26
N LYS A 145 -10.21 -16.39 0.84
CA LYS A 145 -10.91 -15.20 0.30
C LYS A 145 -10.04 -13.94 0.35
N TYR A 146 -9.11 -13.90 1.31
CA TYR A 146 -8.24 -12.76 1.54
C TYR A 146 -6.83 -12.97 1.02
N SER A 147 -6.54 -14.09 0.36
CA SER A 147 -5.22 -14.38 -0.22
C SER A 147 -4.82 -13.38 -1.31
N LEU A 148 -3.53 -13.41 -1.68
CA LEU A 148 -3.00 -12.65 -2.81
C LEU A 148 -3.65 -13.08 -4.12
N GLY A 149 -3.65 -12.16 -5.09
CA GLY A 149 -4.03 -12.47 -6.46
C GLY A 149 -3.01 -13.38 -7.17
N THR A 150 -3.47 -14.02 -8.24
CA THR A 150 -2.72 -15.07 -8.96
C THR A 150 -2.16 -14.61 -10.30
N LYS A 151 -2.03 -13.29 -10.53
CA LYS A 151 -1.54 -12.75 -11.81
C LYS A 151 -0.04 -13.06 -11.97
N ALA A 152 0.30 -13.83 -13.00
CA ALA A 152 1.66 -14.29 -13.27
C ALA A 152 2.67 -13.14 -13.51
N ASP A 153 2.24 -12.02 -14.08
CA ASP A 153 3.08 -10.84 -14.29
C ASP A 153 3.28 -10.01 -13.01
N ARG A 154 2.50 -10.30 -11.96
CA ARG A 154 2.44 -9.57 -10.69
C ARG A 154 2.63 -10.47 -9.47
N PRO A 155 3.73 -11.24 -9.36
CA PRO A 155 4.06 -11.95 -8.14
C PRO A 155 4.44 -10.95 -7.04
N ILE A 156 4.05 -11.20 -5.79
CA ILE A 156 4.30 -10.26 -4.69
C ILE A 156 5.80 -9.95 -4.49
N SER A 157 6.69 -10.91 -4.76
CA SER A 157 8.14 -10.70 -4.72
C SER A 157 8.61 -9.59 -5.67
N LYS A 158 7.94 -9.41 -6.81
CA LYS A 158 8.23 -8.28 -7.71
C LYS A 158 7.79 -6.96 -7.11
N TYR A 159 6.65 -6.91 -6.41
CA TYR A 159 6.22 -5.69 -5.72
C TYR A 159 7.22 -5.26 -4.65
N TRP A 160 7.72 -6.23 -3.86
CA TRP A 160 8.76 -5.99 -2.87
C TRP A 160 10.04 -5.41 -3.47
N ARG A 161 10.57 -6.04 -4.52
CA ARG A 161 11.77 -5.55 -5.22
C ARG A 161 11.57 -4.19 -5.86
N LEU A 162 10.44 -4.01 -6.54
CA LEU A 162 10.15 -2.79 -7.28
C LEU A 162 10.11 -1.56 -6.38
N PHE A 163 9.60 -1.71 -5.16
CA PHE A 163 9.46 -0.61 -4.20
C PHE A 163 10.42 -0.73 -3.01
N GLY A 164 11.41 -1.62 -3.09
CA GLY A 164 12.51 -1.69 -2.13
C GLY A 164 12.11 -2.12 -0.72
N ILE A 165 11.09 -2.98 -0.54
CA ILE A 165 10.53 -3.36 0.77
C ILE A 165 11.06 -4.73 1.22
N ASN A 166 12.02 -4.76 2.13
CA ASN A 166 12.57 -5.99 2.69
C ASN A 166 12.02 -6.25 4.12
N PHE A 167 11.07 -7.20 4.24
CA PHE A 167 10.45 -7.57 5.52
C PHE A 167 11.38 -8.32 6.48
N GLU A 168 12.37 -9.07 5.96
CA GLU A 168 13.33 -9.80 6.79
C GLU A 168 14.29 -8.82 7.48
N ALA A 169 14.86 -7.90 6.71
CA ALA A 169 15.72 -6.84 7.22
C ALA A 169 14.93 -5.70 7.90
N ARG A 170 13.59 -5.69 7.79
CA ARG A 170 12.69 -4.61 8.21
C ARG A 170 13.16 -3.25 7.69
N ARG A 171 13.47 -3.20 6.40
CA ARG A 171 13.97 -2.01 5.69
C ARG A 171 13.11 -1.72 4.48
N VAL A 172 12.90 -0.43 4.22
CA VAL A 172 12.28 0.05 3.00
C VAL A 172 13.15 1.15 2.41
N GLN A 173 13.38 1.09 1.10
CA GLN A 173 14.10 2.14 0.38
C GLN A 173 13.26 3.41 0.31
N ASP A 174 13.91 4.57 0.28
CA ASP A 174 13.20 5.84 0.11
C ASP A 174 12.60 5.93 -1.30
N ASN A 175 11.28 5.85 -1.38
CA ASN A 175 10.55 5.96 -2.64
C ASN A 175 10.24 7.43 -3.01
N CYS A 176 10.43 8.40 -2.10
CA CYS A 176 10.07 9.78 -2.35
C CYS A 176 10.84 10.42 -3.52
N PRO A 177 12.14 10.17 -3.74
CA PRO A 177 12.85 10.69 -4.90
C PRO A 177 12.19 10.29 -6.23
N VAL A 178 11.82 9.01 -6.40
CA VAL A 178 11.24 8.51 -7.66
C VAL A 178 9.75 8.83 -7.81
N VAL A 179 9.00 8.93 -6.70
CA VAL A 179 7.57 9.27 -6.72
C VAL A 179 7.38 10.77 -6.95
N THR A 180 8.09 11.62 -6.20
CA THR A 180 7.90 13.08 -6.27
C THR A 180 8.47 13.71 -7.53
N THR A 181 9.36 13.00 -8.24
CA THR A 181 9.84 13.36 -9.58
C THR A 181 9.06 12.68 -10.71
N PHE A 182 7.94 12.01 -10.38
CA PHE A 182 7.04 11.33 -11.33
C PHE A 182 7.67 10.16 -12.11
N GLN A 183 8.88 9.72 -11.75
CA GLN A 183 9.56 8.60 -12.41
C GLN A 183 8.79 7.28 -12.28
N VAL A 184 8.09 7.05 -11.15
CA VAL A 184 7.23 5.88 -11.01
C VAL A 184 6.16 5.85 -12.09
N HIS A 185 5.51 6.99 -12.36
CA HIS A 185 4.53 7.08 -13.42
C HIS A 185 5.19 6.89 -14.79
N ASP A 186 6.19 7.71 -15.10
CA ASP A 186 6.81 7.74 -16.43
C ASP A 186 7.39 6.38 -16.84
N LYS A 187 8.13 5.73 -15.95
CA LYS A 187 8.80 4.46 -16.27
C LYS A 187 7.85 3.26 -16.30
N LEU A 188 6.68 3.35 -15.66
CA LEU A 188 5.70 2.26 -15.70
C LEU A 188 4.71 2.43 -16.86
N THR A 189 4.28 3.64 -17.18
CA THR A 189 3.26 3.88 -18.22
C THR A 189 3.74 3.58 -19.63
N ILE A 190 5.04 3.51 -19.89
CA ILE A 190 5.57 2.99 -21.16
C ILE A 190 5.15 1.52 -21.42
N HIS A 191 4.80 0.80 -20.35
CA HIS A 191 4.33 -0.58 -20.40
C HIS A 191 2.81 -0.69 -20.24
N LEU A 192 2.05 0.39 -20.45
CA LEU A 192 0.60 0.35 -20.43
C LEU A 192 0.08 -0.64 -21.48
N ARG A 193 -0.83 -1.54 -21.07
CA ARG A 193 -1.42 -2.52 -21.99
C ARG A 193 -2.27 -1.81 -23.05
N PRO A 194 -2.28 -2.27 -24.32
CA PRO A 194 -3.09 -1.67 -25.38
C PRO A 194 -4.60 -1.61 -25.09
N ASN A 195 -5.09 -2.50 -24.22
CA ASN A 195 -6.49 -2.54 -23.80
C ASN A 195 -6.83 -1.57 -22.64
N GLY A 196 -5.87 -0.76 -22.19
CA GLY A 196 -6.04 0.19 -21.09
C GLY A 196 -6.26 -0.45 -19.70
N LYS A 197 -6.08 -1.77 -19.56
CA LYS A 197 -6.30 -2.50 -18.30
C LYS A 197 -5.01 -2.61 -17.47
N GLY A 198 -4.37 -1.46 -17.25
CA GLY A 198 -3.21 -1.32 -16.37
C GLY A 198 -1.86 -1.68 -17.00
N ILE A 199 -0.82 -1.65 -16.17
CA ILE A 199 0.57 -1.88 -16.56
C ILE A 199 0.85 -3.37 -16.82
N ASP A 200 1.59 -3.64 -17.89
CA ASP A 200 2.13 -4.96 -18.25
C ASP A 200 3.42 -5.24 -17.47
N TYR A 201 3.29 -5.75 -16.25
CA TYR A 201 4.45 -5.96 -15.38
C TYR A 201 5.38 -7.09 -15.85
N SER A 202 5.03 -7.87 -16.88
CA SER A 202 5.97 -8.83 -17.47
C SER A 202 7.12 -8.13 -18.20
N LYS A 203 6.95 -6.85 -18.55
CA LYS A 203 7.96 -6.01 -19.21
C LYS A 203 8.72 -5.09 -18.24
N VAL A 204 8.30 -5.05 -16.98
CA VAL A 204 8.90 -4.22 -15.92
C VAL A 204 9.98 -5.03 -15.21
N GLN A 205 11.21 -4.51 -15.19
CA GLN A 205 12.28 -5.10 -14.41
C GLN A 205 11.98 -4.98 -12.90
N PRO A 206 12.17 -6.05 -12.10
CA PRO A 206 11.88 -6.00 -10.67
C PRO A 206 12.67 -4.92 -9.91
N ASP A 207 13.87 -4.56 -10.34
CA ASP A 207 14.74 -3.60 -9.63
C ASP A 207 14.76 -2.21 -10.30
N LEU A 208 13.71 -1.87 -11.05
CA LEU A 208 13.65 -0.66 -11.89
C LEU A 208 13.94 0.66 -11.15
N PHE A 209 13.59 0.73 -9.87
CA PHE A 209 13.76 1.92 -9.05
C PHE A 209 14.88 1.79 -8.01
N HIS A 210 15.20 0.56 -7.60
CA HIS A 210 16.11 0.28 -6.50
C HIS A 210 17.03 -0.88 -6.89
N SER A 211 18.30 -0.57 -7.17
CA SER A 211 19.29 -1.54 -7.68
C SER A 211 19.82 -2.54 -6.64
N SER A 212 19.50 -2.33 -5.36
CA SER A 212 19.97 -3.12 -4.23
C SER A 212 18.79 -3.50 -3.35
N TYR A 213 18.28 -4.70 -3.57
CA TYR A 213 17.27 -5.36 -2.76
C TYR A 213 17.88 -6.60 -2.08
#